data_AF-A0A2I3HFQ6-F1
#
_entry.id   AF-A0A2I3HFQ6-F1
#
_cell.length_a   1.000
_cell.length_b   1.000
_cell.length_c   1.000
_cell.angle_alpha   90.00
_cell.angle_beta   90.00
_cell.angle_gamma   90.00
#
_symmetry.space_group_name_H-M   'P 1'
#
loop_
_entity.id
_entity.type
_entity.pdbx_description
1 polymer ?
#
loop_
_entity_poly.entity_id
_entity_poly.type
_entity_poly.pdbx_seq_one_letter_code
_entity_poly.pdbx_strand_id
1 'polypeptide(L)' 'MVDVPKTRWTFSKKCGKHQPHKVTQYEKGKDSLGVMTGSRVAMVGRRSQFSGKRLKPQRRLC' A
#
# COMPACT_ATOMS: atom_id res chain seq x y z
N MET A 1 -26.24 -4.01 -5.59
CA MET A 1 -26.03 -2.82 -4.75
C MET A 1 -26.44 -3.23 -3.33
N VAL A 2 -25.51 -3.24 -2.38
CA VAL A 2 -25.80 -3.63 -0.99
C VAL A 2 -25.99 -2.34 -0.19
N ASP A 3 -27.13 -2.19 0.47
CA ASP A 3 -27.37 -1.05 1.34
C ASP A 3 -26.54 -1.21 2.62
N VAL A 4 -25.71 -0.21 2.92
CA VAL A 4 -24.87 -0.20 4.12
C VAL A 4 -25.38 0.91 5.03
N PRO A 5 -25.73 0.60 6.29
CA PRO A 5 -26.22 1.61 7.22
C PRO A 5 -25.14 2.66 7.47
N LYS A 6 -25.50 3.94 7.27
CA LYS A 6 -24.63 5.11 7.44
C LYS A 6 -24.11 5.30 8.87
N THR A 7 -24.77 4.69 9.85
CA THR A 7 -24.39 4.76 11.27
C THR A 7 -24.51 3.37 11.89
N ARG A 8 -23.47 2.92 12.59
CA ARG A 8 -23.45 1.63 13.30
C ARG A 8 -22.91 1.81 14.71
N TRP A 9 -23.49 1.12 15.70
CA TRP A 9 -22.94 1.05 17.05
C TRP A 9 -21.75 0.11 17.10
N THR A 10 -20.56 0.64 17.40
CA THR A 10 -19.32 -0.14 17.49
C THR A 10 -18.50 0.30 18.70
N PHE A 11 -17.70 -0.62 19.24
CA PHE A 11 -16.80 -0.33 20.35
C PHE A 11 -15.66 0.59 19.90
N SER A 12 -15.49 1.72 20.57
CA SER A 12 -14.35 2.60 20.36
C SER A 12 -13.23 2.23 21.32
N LYS A 13 -12.07 1.82 20.78
CA LYS A 13 -10.86 1.56 21.59
C LYS A 13 -10.41 2.80 22.39
N LYS A 14 -10.63 4.00 21.86
CA LYS A 14 -10.25 5.26 22.54
C LYS A 14 -11.18 5.59 23.71
N CYS A 15 -12.46 5.24 23.61
CA CYS A 15 -13.48 5.65 24.58
C CYS A 15 -13.88 4.52 25.54
N GLY A 16 -13.44 3.28 25.29
CA GLY A 16 -13.74 2.12 26.14
C GLY A 16 -15.22 1.73 26.16
N LYS A 17 -16.04 2.27 25.26
CA LYS A 17 -17.49 2.05 25.20
C LYS A 17 -18.00 1.92 23.77
N HIS A 18 -19.18 1.33 23.63
CA HIS A 18 -19.91 1.35 22.37
C HIS A 18 -20.44 2.76 22.11
N GLN A 19 -20.15 3.27 20.93
CA GLN A 19 -20.62 4.57 20.46
C GLN A 19 -21.12 4.42 19.02
N PRO A 20 -22.14 5.19 18.61
CA PRO A 20 -22.49 5.31 17.20
C PRO A 20 -21.29 5.84 16.40
N HIS A 21 -20.88 5.10 15.37
CA HIS A 21 -19.85 5.45 14.42
C HIS A 21 -20.46 5.68 13.04
N LYS A 22 -20.07 6.78 12.39
CA LYS A 22 -20.46 7.06 11.01
C LYS A 22 -19.66 6.16 10.07
N VAL A 23 -20.34 5.27 9.37
CA VAL A 23 -19.71 4.35 8.42
C VAL A 23 -19.55 5.07 7.09
N THR A 24 -18.32 5.20 6.63
CA THR A 24 -17.97 5.65 5.29
C THR A 24 -17.31 4.50 4.54
N GLN A 25 -17.61 4.35 3.26
CA GLN A 25 -16.84 3.44 2.42
C GLN A 25 -15.45 4.03 2.21
N TYR A 26 -14.43 3.18 2.36
CA TYR A 26 -13.06 3.58 2.07
C TYR A 26 -12.86 3.51 0.56
N GLU A 27 -12.75 4.68 -0.05
CA GLU A 27 -12.31 4.80 -1.42
C GLU A 27 -10.78 4.71 -1.45
N LYS A 28 -10.24 3.81 -2.29
CA LYS A 28 -8.81 3.78 -2.53
C LYS A 28 -8.42 5.09 -3.23
N GLY A 29 -7.61 5.92 -2.58
CA GLY A 29 -7.04 7.11 -3.21
C GLY A 29 -6.22 6.75 -4.45
N LYS A 30 -6.07 7.69 -5.38
CA LYS A 30 -5.11 7.54 -6.49
C LYS A 30 -3.71 7.37 -5.88
N ASP A 31 -2.97 6.35 -6.33
CA ASP A 31 -1.60 6.11 -5.87
C ASP A 31 -0.78 7.39 -6.17
N SER A 32 -0.37 8.11 -5.12
CA SER A 32 0.43 9.32 -5.27
C SER A 32 1.82 8.91 -5.74
N LEU A 33 2.06 9.10 -7.04
CA LEU A 33 3.37 8.94 -7.65
C LEU A 33 4.29 10.06 -7.16
N GLY A 34 4.84 9.95 -5.95
CA GLY A 34 5.81 10.96 -5.52
C GLY A 34 6.10 11.04 -4.05
N VAL A 35 6.64 9.96 -3.45
CA VAL A 35 7.74 10.10 -2.49
C VAL A 35 8.64 8.86 -2.60
N MET A 36 9.56 8.86 -3.58
CA MET A 36 10.79 8.07 -3.52
C MET A 36 11.98 9.03 -3.63
N THR A 37 11.95 10.09 -2.83
CA THR A 37 13.07 11.03 -2.71
C THR A 37 13.81 10.74 -1.42
N GLY A 38 14.35 9.52 -1.34
CA GLY A 38 15.19 9.04 -0.24
C GLY A 38 16.19 8.06 -0.82
N SER A 39 17.43 8.53 -1.03
CA SER A 39 18.61 7.72 -1.36
C SER A 39 18.76 7.17 -2.78
N ARG A 40 18.87 8.05 -3.79
CA ARG A 40 19.79 7.81 -4.94
C ARG A 40 20.47 9.10 -5.40
N VAL A 41 21.08 9.84 -4.48
CA VAL A 41 22.09 10.83 -4.85
C VAL A 41 23.39 10.06 -5.11
N ALA A 42 23.82 10.07 -6.37
CA ALA A 42 25.16 9.80 -6.89
C ALA A 42 25.94 8.58 -6.35
N MET A 43 25.87 7.47 -7.08
CA MET A 43 27.04 6.60 -7.28
C MET A 43 27.07 6.18 -8.76
N VAL A 44 27.69 7.00 -9.61
CA VAL A 44 28.12 6.57 -10.95
C VAL A 44 29.40 5.73 -10.75
N GLY A 45 29.23 4.52 -10.21
CA GLY A 45 30.30 3.54 -10.13
C GLY A 45 30.47 2.88 -11.50
N ARG A 46 31.68 2.93 -12.06
CA ARG A 46 32.04 2.31 -13.35
C ARG A 46 31.43 0.91 -13.45
N ARG A 47 30.66 0.65 -14.53
CA ARG A 47 30.12 -0.68 -14.86
C ARG A 47 31.29 -1.65 -15.08
N SER A 48 31.61 -2.45 -14.06
CA SER A 48 32.48 -3.62 -14.20
C SER A 48 31.74 -4.67 -15.03
N GLN A 49 32.28 -4.98 -16.21
CA GLN A 49 31.77 -5.99 -17.13
C GLN A 49 32.24 -7.40 -16.70
N PHE A 50 31.73 -7.98 -15.61
CA PHE A 50 31.61 -9.44 -15.49
C PHE A 50 30.88 -9.87 -14.22
N SER A 51 29.70 -10.48 -14.38
CA SER A 51 29.32 -11.76 -13.74
C SER A 51 27.81 -11.98 -13.94
N GLY A 52 27.48 -12.84 -14.89
CA GLY A 52 26.11 -13.22 -15.19
C GLY A 52 25.49 -14.02 -14.06
N LYS A 53 24.60 -13.39 -13.29
CA LYS A 53 23.65 -14.11 -12.43
C LYS A 53 22.28 -13.99 -13.08
N ARG A 54 21.94 -15.02 -13.86
CA ARG A 54 20.69 -15.16 -14.61
C ARG A 54 19.52 -15.18 -13.61
N LEU A 55 18.74 -14.10 -13.54
CA LEU A 55 17.51 -14.04 -12.76
C LEU A 55 16.50 -15.03 -13.37
N LYS A 56 16.06 -16.01 -12.59
CA LYS A 56 15.04 -16.98 -13.04
C LYS A 56 13.70 -16.26 -13.21
N PRO A 57 13.04 -16.36 -14.37
CA PRO A 57 11.67 -15.88 -14.50
C PRO A 57 10.74 -16.75 -13.65
N GLN A 58 9.83 -16.11 -12.90
CA GLN A 58 8.72 -16.80 -12.26
C GLN A 58 7.83 -17.39 -13.36
N ARG A 59 7.73 -18.72 -13.39
CA ARG A 59 6.85 -19.44 -14.32
C ARG A 59 5.42 -19.00 -14.06
N ARG A 60 4.77 -18.38 -15.05
CA ARG A 60 3.30 -18.24 -15.07
C ARG A 60 2.75 -19.65 -15.31
N LEU A 61 2.00 -20.18 -14.35
CA LEU A 61 1.13 -21.33 -14.61
C LEU A 61 -0.12 -20.78 -15.30
N CYS A 62 -0.43 -21.35 -16.48
CA CYS A 62 -1.75 -21.28 -17.07
C CYS A 62 -2.70 -22.21 -16.32
#